data_AF-A0A2D9K5E5-F1
#
_entry.id   AF-A0A2D9K5E5-F1
#
_cell.length_a   1.000
_cell.length_b   1.000
_cell.length_c   1.000
_cell.angle_alpha   90.00
_cell.angle_beta   90.00
_cell.angle_gamma   90.00
#
_symmetry.space_group_name_H-M   'P 1'
#
loop_
_entity.id
_entity.type
_entity.pdbx_description
1 polymer ?
#
loop_
_entity_poly.entity_id
_entity_poly.type
_entity_poly.pdbx_seq_one_letter_code
_entity_poly.pdbx_strand_id
1 'polypeptide(L)'
;MTTTDKQTEAIAALYTAMATQGGKRTVRELAAEDRATYNRDAQRRHREKKRASAEAGRPEATDEAIRIALSDAAILLLAVGGPGANAIERAVHTAFPGRPGVASSTRMRARAGTLRPRMLTPERLSMPKP
;
A
#
# COMPACT_ATOMS: atom_id res chain seq x y z
N MET A 1 17.22 -47.30 -24.78
CA MET A 1 16.93 -45.85 -24.66
C MET A 1 17.01 -45.49 -23.20
N THR A 2 18.04 -44.75 -22.79
CA THR A 2 18.33 -44.47 -21.38
C THR A 2 17.50 -43.31 -20.86
N THR A 3 17.33 -43.19 -19.54
CA THR A 3 16.61 -42.07 -18.91
C THR A 3 17.17 -40.70 -19.32
N THR A 4 18.48 -40.63 -19.56
CA THR A 4 19.21 -39.45 -20.03
C THR A 4 18.79 -39.05 -21.45
N ASP A 5 18.56 -40.02 -22.35
CA ASP A 5 18.12 -39.74 -23.73
C ASP A 5 16.73 -39.11 -23.73
N LYS A 6 15.81 -39.65 -22.90
CA LYS A 6 14.45 -39.11 -22.75
C LYS A 6 14.44 -37.70 -22.15
N GLN A 7 15.34 -37.39 -21.22
CA GLN A 7 15.47 -36.04 -20.65
C GLN A 7 15.99 -35.04 -21.69
N THR A 8 16.96 -35.45 -22.50
CA THR A 8 17.54 -34.60 -23.55
C THR A 8 16.49 -34.27 -24.62
N GLU A 9 15.69 -35.26 -25.02
CA GLU A 9 14.59 -35.10 -25.98
C GLU A 9 13.47 -34.21 -25.44
N ALA A 10 13.11 -34.36 -24.16
CA ALA A 10 12.13 -33.50 -23.50
C ALA A 10 12.59 -32.04 -23.40
N ILE A 11 13.88 -31.80 -23.13
CA ILE A 11 14.46 -30.46 -23.09
C ILE A 11 14.47 -29.83 -24.50
N ALA A 12 14.84 -30.59 -25.54
CA ALA A 12 14.81 -30.12 -26.92
C ALA A 12 13.39 -29.77 -27.40
N ALA A 13 12.39 -30.58 -27.02
CA ALA A 13 10.98 -30.30 -27.29
C ALA A 13 10.50 -29.01 -26.59
N LEU A 14 10.91 -28.78 -25.34
CA LEU A 14 10.61 -27.56 -24.61
C LEU A 14 11.19 -26.31 -25.29
N TYR A 15 12.46 -26.35 -25.71
CA TYR A 15 13.09 -25.22 -26.42
C TYR A 15 12.40 -24.91 -27.75
N THR A 16 11.99 -25.95 -28.48
CA THR A 16 11.26 -25.79 -29.75
C THR A 16 9.87 -25.18 -29.53
N ALA A 17 9.18 -25.60 -28.47
CA ALA A 17 7.89 -25.03 -28.07
C ALA A 17 8.02 -23.55 -27.64
N MET A 18 9.07 -23.19 -26.90
CA MET A 18 9.30 -21.78 -26.53
C MET A 18 9.68 -20.90 -27.72
N ALA A 19 10.45 -21.43 -28.68
CA ALA A 19 10.82 -20.72 -29.90
C ALA A 19 9.62 -20.46 -30.82
N THR A 20 8.69 -21.43 -30.92
CA THR A 20 7.46 -21.30 -31.71
C THR A 20 6.38 -20.46 -31.01
N GLN A 21 6.36 -20.43 -29.68
CA GLN A 21 5.38 -19.62 -28.94
C GLN A 21 5.61 -18.11 -28.99
N GLY A 22 6.73 -17.63 -29.53
CA GLY A 22 7.03 -16.19 -29.59
C GLY A 22 6.89 -15.57 -28.20
N GLY A 23 7.90 -15.78 -27.35
CA GLY A 23 7.87 -15.44 -25.93
C GLY A 23 7.09 -14.15 -25.63
N LYS A 24 6.17 -14.22 -24.66
CA LYS A 24 5.34 -13.07 -24.25
C LYS A 24 6.25 -11.86 -24.06
N ARG A 25 6.13 -10.88 -24.96
CA ARG A 25 6.95 -9.66 -24.91
C ARG A 25 6.85 -9.06 -23.52
N THR A 26 7.99 -8.80 -22.91
CA THR A 26 7.98 -8.10 -21.62
C THR A 26 7.40 -6.71 -21.82
N VAL A 27 6.84 -6.09 -20.79
CA VAL A 27 6.24 -4.74 -20.90
C VAL A 27 7.24 -3.72 -21.46
N ARG A 28 8.56 -3.96 -21.30
CA ARG A 28 9.62 -3.10 -21.84
C ARG A 28 9.77 -3.21 -23.36
N GLU A 29 9.39 -4.33 -23.95
CA GLU A 29 9.49 -4.66 -25.39
C GLU A 29 8.24 -4.26 -26.19
N LEU A 30 7.20 -3.77 -25.52
CA LEU A 30 6.02 -3.21 -26.18
C LEU A 30 6.37 -1.87 -26.85
N ALA A 31 5.69 -1.58 -27.97
CA ALA A 31 5.75 -0.27 -28.59
C ALA A 31 5.29 0.82 -27.60
N ALA A 32 5.77 2.07 -27.77
CA ALA A 32 5.53 3.14 -26.81
C ALA A 32 4.04 3.38 -26.51
N GLU A 33 3.19 3.31 -27.55
CA GLU A 33 1.75 3.47 -27.45
C GLU A 33 1.08 2.30 -26.71
N ASP A 34 1.49 1.07 -26.99
CA ASP A 34 1.01 -0.14 -26.30
C ASP A 34 1.41 -0.15 -24.82
N ARG A 35 2.61 0.33 -24.50
CA ARG A 35 3.07 0.50 -23.10
C ARG A 35 2.22 1.52 -22.35
N ALA A 36 1.90 2.65 -22.98
CA ALA A 36 1.08 3.68 -22.36
C ALA A 36 -0.32 3.15 -22.04
N THR A 37 -0.93 2.42 -22.98
CA THR A 37 -2.24 1.77 -22.79
C THR A 37 -2.18 0.69 -21.72
N TYR A 38 -1.17 -0.17 -21.75
CA TYR A 38 -0.94 -1.18 -20.72
C TYR A 38 -0.83 -0.57 -19.32
N ASN A 39 -0.03 0.49 -19.17
CA ASN A 39 0.16 1.16 -17.88
C ASN A 39 -1.14 1.84 -17.39
N ARG A 40 -1.91 2.44 -18.29
CA ARG A 40 -3.21 3.06 -17.97
C ARG A 40 -4.20 2.02 -17.46
N ASP A 41 -4.26 0.86 -18.12
CA ASP A 41 -5.11 -0.26 -17.73
C ASP A 41 -4.65 -0.89 -16.41
N ALA A 42 -3.35 -1.06 -16.22
CA ALA A 42 -2.78 -1.56 -14.96
C ALA A 42 -3.11 -0.63 -13.78
N GLN A 43 -2.99 0.69 -13.97
CA GLN A 43 -3.39 1.68 -12.96
C GLN A 43 -4.89 1.65 -12.67
N ARG A 44 -5.74 1.45 -13.69
CA ARG A 44 -7.19 1.31 -13.50
C ARG A 44 -7.51 0.08 -12.65
N ARG A 45 -7.00 -1.09 -13.02
CA ARG A 45 -7.18 -2.35 -12.27
C ARG A 45 -6.68 -2.24 -10.84
N HIS A 46 -5.53 -1.59 -10.63
CA HIS A 46 -4.98 -1.34 -9.30
C HIS A 46 -5.92 -0.47 -8.45
N ARG A 47 -6.49 0.60 -9.02
CA ARG A 47 -7.48 1.45 -8.32
C ARG A 47 -8.77 0.68 -8.00
N GLU A 48 -9.25 -0.15 -8.94
CA GLU A 48 -10.43 -1.00 -8.75
C GLU A 48 -10.19 -2.02 -7.63
N LYS A 49 -9.05 -2.71 -7.62
CA LYS A 49 -8.67 -3.64 -6.54
C LYS A 49 -8.55 -2.94 -5.19
N LYS A 50 -8.00 -1.72 -5.16
CA LYS A 50 -7.90 -0.89 -3.95
C LYS A 50 -9.29 -0.48 -3.43
N ARG A 51 -10.25 -0.18 -4.31
CA ARG A 51 -11.63 0.12 -3.92
C ARG A 51 -12.35 -1.12 -3.40
N ALA A 52 -12.29 -2.23 -4.14
CA ALA A 52 -12.91 -3.49 -3.75
C ALA A 52 -12.39 -4.01 -2.39
N SER A 53 -11.09 -3.90 -2.14
CA SER A 53 -10.49 -4.27 -0.84
C SER A 53 -10.90 -3.33 0.30
N ALA A 54 -11.06 -2.04 0.04
CA ALA A 54 -11.59 -1.09 1.01
C ALA A 54 -13.07 -1.36 1.34
N GLU A 55 -13.89 -1.67 0.34
CA GLU A 55 -15.31 -2.05 0.48
C GLU A 55 -15.48 -3.36 1.24
N ALA A 56 -14.59 -4.35 1.01
CA ALA A 56 -14.54 -5.61 1.75
C ALA A 56 -14.02 -5.46 3.19
N GLY A 57 -13.70 -4.25 3.65
CA GLY A 57 -13.20 -3.97 5.00
C GLY A 57 -11.75 -4.45 5.24
N ARG A 58 -11.04 -4.88 4.21
CA ARG A 58 -9.66 -5.40 4.28
C ARG A 58 -8.76 -4.62 3.32
N PRO A 59 -8.44 -3.35 3.63
CA PRO A 59 -7.59 -2.54 2.76
C PRO A 59 -6.23 -3.21 2.57
N GLU A 60 -5.73 -3.18 1.33
CA GLU A 60 -4.39 -3.70 1.01
C GLU A 60 -3.31 -2.93 1.79
N ALA A 61 -2.34 -3.65 2.37
CA ALA A 61 -1.27 -3.12 3.21
C ALA A 61 -0.17 -2.42 2.39
N THR A 62 -0.58 -1.46 1.58
CA THR A 62 0.32 -0.57 0.83
C THR A 62 0.99 0.43 1.77
N ASP A 63 2.19 0.91 1.42
CA ASP A 63 2.93 1.91 2.20
C ASP A 63 2.06 3.13 2.56
N GLU A 64 1.24 3.58 1.61
CA GLU A 64 0.31 4.70 1.83
C GLU A 64 -0.75 4.37 2.87
N ALA A 65 -1.36 3.18 2.79
CA ALA A 65 -2.36 2.74 3.78
C ALA A 65 -1.74 2.60 5.18
N ILE A 66 -0.50 2.11 5.25
CA ILE A 66 0.26 2.00 6.51
C ILE A 66 0.52 3.38 7.09
N ARG A 67 0.99 4.35 6.29
CA ARG A 67 1.23 5.73 6.74
C ARG A 67 -0.03 6.38 7.27
N ILE A 68 -1.18 6.18 6.59
CA ILE A 68 -2.46 6.70 7.06
C ILE A 68 -2.84 6.05 8.39
N ALA A 69 -2.75 4.73 8.51
CA ALA A 69 -3.07 4.02 9.76
C ALA A 69 -2.16 4.46 10.93
N LEU A 70 -0.86 4.66 10.69
CA LEU A 70 0.06 5.20 11.69
C LEU A 70 -0.28 6.65 12.08
N SER A 71 -0.66 7.47 11.11
CA SER A 71 -1.09 8.86 11.35
C SER A 71 -2.35 8.90 12.22
N ASP A 72 -3.34 8.05 11.91
CA ASP A 72 -4.56 7.92 12.69
C ASP A 72 -4.29 7.47 14.13
N ALA A 73 -3.40 6.47 14.31
CA ALA A 73 -3.02 6.00 15.63
C ALA A 73 -2.37 7.12 16.46
N ALA A 74 -1.50 7.93 15.83
CA ALA A 74 -0.90 9.09 16.48
C ALA A 74 -1.95 10.14 16.86
N ILE A 75 -2.93 10.42 15.99
CA ILE A 75 -4.05 11.33 16.27
C ILE A 75 -4.85 10.85 17.49
N LEU A 76 -5.18 9.55 17.55
CA LEU A 76 -5.93 8.96 18.66
C LEU A 76 -5.15 9.03 19.97
N LEU A 77 -3.85 8.71 19.96
CA LEU A 77 -2.99 8.81 21.13
C LEU A 77 -2.85 10.26 21.65
N LEU A 78 -2.72 11.24 20.74
CA LEU A 78 -2.70 12.65 21.10
C LEU A 78 -4.02 13.13 21.71
N ALA A 79 -5.15 12.65 21.19
CA ALA A 79 -6.47 12.99 21.70
C ALA A 79 -6.64 12.51 23.14
N VAL A 80 -6.31 11.25 23.42
CA VAL A 80 -6.39 10.65 24.77
C VAL A 80 -5.31 11.23 25.71
N GLY A 81 -4.14 11.60 25.17
CA GLY A 81 -3.00 12.04 25.98
C GLY A 81 -2.34 10.90 26.75
N GLY A 82 -2.36 9.69 26.18
CA GLY A 82 -1.77 8.49 26.79
C GLY A 82 -0.24 8.42 26.69
N PRO A 83 0.37 7.32 27.15
CA PRO A 83 1.80 7.08 27.02
C PRO A 83 2.27 7.24 25.57
N GLY A 84 3.33 8.03 25.36
CA GLY A 84 3.87 8.32 24.02
C GLY A 84 3.33 9.60 23.36
N ALA A 85 2.26 10.23 23.87
CA ALA A 85 1.74 11.49 23.32
C ALA A 85 2.82 12.59 23.27
N ASN A 86 3.64 12.72 24.31
CA ASN A 86 4.74 13.68 24.34
C ASN A 86 5.81 13.42 23.26
N ALA A 87 6.05 12.14 22.89
CA ALA A 87 6.98 11.80 21.82
C ALA A 87 6.43 12.24 20.46
N ILE A 88 5.13 12.08 20.25
CA ILE A 88 4.44 12.55 19.04
C ILE A 88 4.49 14.08 18.98
N GLU A 89 4.22 14.80 20.08
CA GLU A 89 4.33 16.26 20.12
C GLU A 89 5.73 16.76 19.78
N ARG A 90 6.78 16.09 20.29
CA ARG A 90 8.17 16.40 19.91
C ARG A 90 8.43 16.15 18.42
N ALA A 91 7.93 15.03 17.87
CA ALA A 91 8.07 14.73 16.46
C ALA A 91 7.40 15.81 15.59
N VAL A 92 6.20 16.26 15.98
CA VAL A 92 5.50 17.36 15.32
C VAL A 92 6.29 18.67 15.42
N HIS A 93 6.85 18.99 16.59
CA HIS A 93 7.71 20.16 16.76
C HIS A 93 8.92 20.12 15.81
N THR A 94 9.60 18.98 15.72
CA THR A 94 10.75 18.79 14.81
C THR A 94 10.35 18.91 13.34
N ALA A 95 9.16 18.43 12.96
CA ALA A 95 8.67 18.50 11.58
C ALA A 95 8.32 19.94 11.13
N PHE A 96 8.04 20.85 12.06
CA PHE A 96 7.66 22.24 11.76
C PHE A 96 8.61 23.24 12.45
N PRO A 97 9.86 23.36 11.99
CA PRO A 97 10.82 24.30 12.56
C PRO A 97 10.30 25.75 12.44
N GLY A 98 10.55 26.55 13.48
CA GLY A 98 10.09 27.94 13.55
C GLY A 98 8.59 28.12 13.85
N ARG A 99 7.85 27.05 14.14
CA ARG A 99 6.41 27.12 14.47
C ARG A 99 6.09 26.42 15.82
N PRO A 100 6.47 27.02 16.96
CA PRO A 100 6.36 26.36 18.27
C PRO A 100 4.90 26.01 18.67
N GLY A 101 3.91 26.76 18.18
CA GLY A 101 2.49 26.52 18.46
C GLY A 101 1.86 25.34 17.72
N VAL A 102 2.55 24.70 16.77
CA VAL A 102 1.96 23.62 15.95
C VAL A 102 1.73 22.36 16.78
N ALA A 103 2.66 21.99 17.66
CA ALA A 103 2.50 20.79 18.48
C ALA A 103 1.29 20.90 19.43
N SER A 104 1.19 22.02 20.15
CA SER A 104 0.10 22.30 21.09
C SER A 104 -1.25 22.45 20.38
N SER A 105 -1.31 23.17 19.26
CA SER A 105 -2.53 23.27 18.45
C SER A 105 -2.95 21.93 17.83
N THR A 106 -1.99 21.08 17.42
CA THR A 106 -2.28 19.73 16.91
C THR A 106 -2.92 18.86 17.98
N ARG A 107 -2.38 18.87 19.21
CA ARG A 107 -2.98 18.15 20.35
C ARG A 107 -4.40 18.65 20.64
N MET A 108 -4.59 19.96 20.67
CA MET A 108 -5.92 20.56 20.87
C MET A 108 -6.90 20.14 19.77
N ARG A 109 -6.47 20.17 18.50
CA ARG A 109 -7.30 19.78 17.36
C ARG A 109 -7.66 18.29 17.36
N ALA A 110 -6.74 17.44 17.79
CA ALA A 110 -6.99 16.01 18.00
C ALA A 110 -8.03 15.79 19.10
N ARG A 111 -7.89 16.46 20.25
CA ARG A 111 -8.88 16.42 21.35
C ARG A 111 -10.25 16.92 20.94
N ALA A 112 -10.30 18.00 20.17
CA ALA A 112 -11.54 18.58 19.65
C ALA A 112 -12.17 17.74 18.51
N GLY A 113 -11.52 16.67 18.04
CA GLY A 113 -12.02 15.86 16.93
C GLY A 113 -12.05 16.57 15.57
N THR A 114 -11.33 17.69 15.45
CA THR A 114 -11.18 18.43 14.17
C THR A 114 -10.09 17.83 13.29
N LEU A 115 -9.15 17.10 13.89
CA LEU A 115 -8.18 16.25 13.19
C LEU A 115 -8.71 14.81 13.26
N ARG A 116 -9.47 14.39 12.23
CA ARG A 116 -10.20 13.10 12.23
C ARG A 116 -9.36 11.97 11.64
N PRO A 117 -9.31 10.79 12.28
CA PRO A 117 -8.79 9.57 11.68
C PRO A 117 -9.52 9.23 10.37
N ARG A 118 -8.80 8.68 9.38
CA ARG A 118 -9.35 8.34 8.06
C ARG A 118 -9.62 6.85 7.88
N MET A 119 -8.78 6.01 8.45
CA MET A 119 -8.79 4.55 8.38
C MET A 119 -9.14 3.87 9.71
N LEU A 120 -8.73 4.42 10.86
CA LEU A 120 -9.08 3.89 12.18
C LEU A 120 -10.35 4.57 12.71
N THR A 121 -11.49 4.26 12.09
CA THR A 121 -12.80 4.74 12.54
C THR A 121 -13.29 3.94 13.75
N PRO A 122 -14.22 4.47 14.57
CA PRO A 122 -14.77 3.75 15.72
C PRO A 122 -15.28 2.35 15.35
N GLU A 123 -15.96 2.21 14.22
CA GLU A 123 -16.52 0.94 13.74
C GLU A 123 -15.41 -0.09 13.49
N ARG A 124 -14.27 0.35 12.95
CA ARG A 124 -13.11 -0.52 12.67
C ARG A 124 -12.34 -0.91 13.92
N LEU A 125 -12.32 -0.05 14.94
CA LEU A 125 -11.69 -0.34 16.22
C LEU A 125 -12.56 -1.26 17.10
N SER A 126 -13.89 -1.23 16.91
CA SER A 126 -14.84 -2.09 17.62
C SER A 126 -15.08 -3.45 16.96
N MET A 127 -14.57 -3.68 15.74
CA MET A 127 -14.77 -4.95 15.05
C MET A 127 -14.06 -6.10 15.78
N PRO A 128 -14.70 -7.28 15.90
CA PRO A 128 -14.05 -8.45 16.48
C PRO A 128 -12.80 -8.80 15.66
N LYS A 129 -11.74 -9.19 16.37
CA LYS A 129 -10.51 -9.66 15.73
C LYS A 129 -10.87 -10.84 14.81
N PRO A 130 -10.41 -10.84 13.54
CA PRO A 130 -10.67 -11.94 12.62
C PRO A 130 -10.05 -13.26 13.10
#